data_AF-A0AAD5I1R4-F1
#
_entry.id   AF-A0AAD5I1R4-F1
#
_cell.length_a   1.000
_cell.length_b   1.000
_cell.length_c   1.000
_cell.angle_alpha   90.00
_cell.angle_beta   90.00
_cell.angle_gamma   90.00
#
_symmetry.space_group_name_H-M   'P 1'
#
loop_
_entity.id
_entity.type
_entity.pdbx_description
1 polymer ?
#
loop_
_entity_poly.entity_id
_entity_poly.type
_entity_poly.pdbx_seq_one_letter_code
_entity_poly.pdbx_strand_id
1 'polypeptide(L)'
;MKFTSVLYLALPALSLARPGPCARSTPTPEVDLSICKDVAGSYAQYCDRCEHLCAGKRTSMQVYEMCINSIFFQANSWDSQCWQHGGFDCGPRSIDKVCGPEK
;
A
#
# COMPACT_ATOMS: atom_id res chain seq x y z
N MET A 1 5.20 1.31 59.62
CA MET A 1 4.67 1.57 58.26
C MET A 1 5.23 0.51 57.32
N LYS A 2 4.37 -0.25 56.65
CA LYS A 2 4.66 -1.00 55.41
C LYS A 2 3.30 -1.37 54.81
N PHE A 3 2.92 -0.66 53.76
CA PHE A 3 1.71 -0.87 52.98
C PHE A 3 2.01 -1.94 51.92
N THR A 4 1.20 -2.97 51.85
CA THR A 4 1.28 -3.98 50.79
C THR A 4 -0.06 -3.98 50.06
N SER A 5 -0.19 -3.05 49.12
CA SER A 5 -1.34 -3.00 48.21
C SER A 5 -1.18 -4.06 47.12
N VAL A 6 -2.09 -5.04 47.10
CA VAL A 6 -2.25 -5.96 45.99
C VAL A 6 -3.20 -5.31 44.98
N LEU A 7 -2.64 -4.78 43.89
CA LEU A 7 -3.39 -4.33 42.72
C LEU A 7 -3.87 -5.56 41.95
N TYR A 8 -5.15 -5.90 42.10
CA TYR A 8 -5.83 -6.84 41.21
C TYR A 8 -6.12 -6.14 39.88
N LEU A 9 -5.40 -6.55 38.83
CA LEU A 9 -5.73 -6.20 37.44
C LEU A 9 -6.99 -6.97 37.05
N ALA A 10 -8.14 -6.27 37.04
CA ALA A 10 -9.35 -6.78 36.41
C ALA A 10 -9.13 -6.81 34.90
N LEU A 11 -9.03 -8.03 34.32
CA LEU A 11 -9.06 -8.20 32.88
C LEU A 11 -10.46 -7.88 32.36
N PRO A 12 -10.63 -7.00 31.37
CA PRO A 12 -11.91 -6.87 30.69
C PRO A 12 -12.21 -8.18 29.94
N ALA A 13 -13.30 -8.83 30.30
CA ALA A 13 -13.82 -9.97 29.56
C ALA A 13 -14.23 -9.51 28.15
N LEU A 14 -13.51 -9.97 27.13
CA LEU A 14 -13.93 -9.85 25.74
C LEU A 14 -15.14 -10.76 25.53
N SER A 15 -16.34 -10.20 25.57
CA SER A 15 -17.56 -10.89 25.14
C SER A 15 -17.45 -11.23 23.65
N LEU A 16 -17.23 -12.51 23.33
CA LEU A 16 -17.33 -13.04 21.98
C LEU A 16 -18.77 -12.85 21.47
N ALA A 17 -18.92 -12.03 20.44
CA ALA A 17 -20.18 -11.76 19.78
C ALA A 17 -20.80 -13.06 19.22
N ARG A 18 -22.09 -13.24 19.51
CA ARG A 18 -22.96 -14.33 19.05
C ARG A 18 -22.93 -14.44 17.51
N PRO A 19 -22.94 -15.66 16.93
CA PRO A 19 -23.00 -15.81 15.47
C PRO A 19 -24.37 -15.33 14.97
N GLY A 20 -24.39 -14.12 14.43
CA GLY A 20 -25.50 -13.61 13.63
C GLY A 20 -25.54 -14.28 12.25
N PRO A 21 -26.67 -14.18 11.53
CA PRO A 21 -26.87 -14.86 10.25
C PRO A 21 -25.72 -14.56 9.28
N CYS A 22 -25.26 -15.60 8.58
CA CYS A 22 -24.15 -15.55 7.62
C CYS A 22 -24.29 -14.32 6.71
N ALA A 23 -23.46 -13.30 6.96
CA ALA A 23 -23.38 -12.15 6.09
C ALA A 23 -22.89 -12.65 4.73
N ARG A 24 -23.77 -12.60 3.72
CA ARG A 24 -23.43 -12.85 2.33
C ARG A 24 -22.32 -11.85 1.98
N SER A 25 -21.12 -12.35 1.67
CA SER A 25 -20.00 -11.50 1.27
C SER A 25 -20.45 -10.62 0.11
N THR A 26 -20.60 -9.32 0.35
CA THR A 26 -20.75 -8.34 -0.72
C THR A 26 -19.53 -8.50 -1.62
N PRO A 27 -19.68 -8.65 -2.95
CA PRO A 27 -18.53 -8.66 -3.83
C PRO A 27 -17.75 -7.38 -3.59
N THR A 28 -16.48 -7.53 -3.22
CA THR A 28 -15.55 -6.41 -3.10
C THR A 28 -15.56 -5.67 -4.43
N PRO A 29 -15.78 -4.34 -4.45
CA PRO A 29 -15.65 -3.56 -5.67
C PRO A 29 -14.29 -3.86 -6.29
N GLU A 30 -14.28 -4.30 -7.54
CA GLU A 30 -13.04 -4.41 -8.29
C GLU A 30 -12.44 -3.00 -8.35
N VAL A 31 -11.23 -2.84 -7.82
CA VAL A 31 -10.61 -1.52 -7.68
C VAL A 31 -10.45 -0.91 -9.07
N ASP A 32 -11.01 0.28 -9.25
CA ASP A 32 -10.85 1.03 -10.49
C ASP A 32 -9.36 1.32 -10.71
N LEU A 33 -8.82 0.77 -11.80
CA LEU A 33 -7.41 0.89 -12.18
C LEU A 33 -7.05 2.36 -12.49
N SER A 34 -8.06 3.23 -12.68
CA SER A 34 -7.86 4.68 -12.80
C SER A 34 -7.12 5.29 -11.60
N ILE A 35 -7.28 4.73 -10.39
CA ILE A 35 -6.67 5.25 -9.16
C ILE A 35 -5.15 5.25 -9.22
N CYS A 36 -4.55 4.35 -10.02
CA CYS A 36 -3.11 4.36 -10.19
C CYS A 36 -2.63 5.67 -10.81
N LYS A 37 -3.33 6.18 -11.83
CA LYS A 37 -2.92 7.39 -12.56
C LYS A 37 -3.00 8.63 -11.66
N ASP A 38 -4.00 8.67 -10.79
CA ASP A 38 -4.16 9.76 -9.82
C ASP A 38 -3.05 9.75 -8.76
N VAL A 39 -2.69 8.57 -8.25
CA VAL A 39 -1.67 8.40 -7.22
C VAL A 39 -0.24 8.57 -7.77
N ALA A 40 0.00 8.08 -8.99
CA ALA A 40 1.32 8.07 -9.60
C ALA A 40 1.79 9.47 -10.05
N GLY A 41 0.87 10.43 -10.21
CA GLY A 41 1.20 11.81 -10.58
C GLY A 41 2.00 11.88 -11.88
N SER A 42 3.24 12.41 -11.81
CA SER A 42 4.16 12.51 -12.95
C SER A 42 4.54 11.16 -13.57
N TYR A 43 4.27 10.05 -12.88
CA TYR A 43 4.55 8.70 -13.35
C TYR A 43 3.31 7.96 -13.88
N ALA A 44 2.17 8.64 -14.05
CA ALA A 44 0.90 8.02 -14.46
C ALA A 44 0.99 7.14 -15.73
N GLN A 45 1.86 7.48 -16.68
CA GLN A 45 2.08 6.68 -17.89
C GLN A 45 2.69 5.29 -17.63
N TYR A 46 3.27 5.06 -16.45
CA TYR A 46 3.93 3.81 -16.08
C TYR A 46 3.05 2.88 -15.24
N CYS A 47 1.78 3.24 -15.00
CA CYS A 47 0.86 2.44 -14.21
C CYS A 47 0.78 0.99 -14.71
N ASP A 48 0.51 0.76 -15.98
CA ASP A 48 0.39 -0.58 -16.56
C ASP A 48 1.64 -1.44 -16.32
N ARG A 49 2.82 -0.81 -16.23
CA ARG A 49 4.08 -1.50 -15.93
C ARG A 49 4.19 -1.89 -14.47
N CYS A 50 3.65 -1.10 -13.55
CA CYS A 50 3.86 -1.27 -12.11
C CYS A 50 2.69 -1.97 -11.38
N GLU A 51 1.48 -1.94 -11.93
CA GLU A 51 0.28 -2.44 -11.26
C GLU A 51 0.33 -3.92 -10.85
N HIS A 52 1.05 -4.75 -11.61
CA HIS A 52 1.20 -6.17 -11.33
C HIS A 52 1.81 -6.44 -9.94
N LEU A 53 2.64 -5.52 -9.44
CA LEU A 53 3.23 -5.58 -8.10
C LEU A 53 2.17 -5.44 -6.98
N CYS A 54 1.03 -4.81 -7.29
CA CYS A 54 -0.08 -4.58 -6.36
C CYS A 54 -1.31 -5.46 -6.65
N ALA A 55 -1.23 -6.43 -7.57
CA ALA A 55 -2.38 -7.24 -7.96
C ALA A 55 -3.07 -7.95 -6.78
N GLY A 56 -2.28 -8.47 -5.82
CA GLY A 56 -2.79 -9.11 -4.61
C GLY A 56 -3.39 -8.15 -3.57
N LYS A 57 -3.36 -6.83 -3.81
CA LYS A 57 -3.90 -5.79 -2.91
C LYS A 57 -5.21 -5.18 -3.41
N ARG A 58 -5.73 -5.62 -4.56
CA ARG A 58 -6.99 -5.14 -5.15
C ARG A 58 -8.26 -5.51 -4.34
N THR A 59 -8.12 -6.20 -3.21
CA THR A 59 -9.25 -6.53 -2.32
C THR A 59 -9.68 -5.37 -1.41
N SER A 60 -8.91 -4.28 -1.36
CA SER A 60 -9.28 -3.04 -0.68
C SER A 60 -8.67 -1.86 -1.41
N MET A 61 -9.50 -0.89 -1.77
CA MET A 61 -9.06 0.33 -2.46
C MET A 61 -7.95 1.05 -1.70
N GLN A 62 -8.10 1.19 -0.37
CA GLN A 62 -7.10 1.86 0.47
C GLN A 62 -5.75 1.10 0.51
N VAL A 63 -5.79 -0.23 0.51
CA VAL A 63 -4.58 -1.06 0.50
C VAL A 63 -3.91 -1.04 -0.88
N TYR A 64 -4.70 -1.01 -1.95
CA TYR A 64 -4.21 -0.85 -3.30
C TYR A 64 -3.56 0.53 -3.52
N GLU A 65 -4.23 1.60 -3.12
CA GLU A 65 -3.71 2.98 -3.21
C GLU A 65 -2.39 3.13 -2.44
N MET A 66 -2.32 2.61 -1.22
CA MET A 66 -1.09 2.60 -0.42
C MET A 66 0.04 1.81 -1.10
N CYS A 67 -0.27 0.69 -1.74
CA CYS A 67 0.69 -0.11 -2.48
C CYS A 67 1.23 0.67 -3.69
N ILE A 68 0.36 1.26 -4.50
CA ILE A 68 0.75 2.06 -5.67
C ILE A 68 1.58 3.27 -5.25
N ASN A 69 1.13 4.00 -4.22
CA ASN A 69 1.87 5.14 -3.69
C ASN A 69 3.28 4.74 -3.23
N SER A 70 3.42 3.59 -2.54
CA SER A 70 4.73 3.09 -2.10
C SER A 70 5.67 2.79 -3.27
N ILE A 71 5.15 2.25 -4.38
CA ILE A 71 5.95 1.97 -5.58
C ILE A 71 6.45 3.28 -6.19
N PHE A 72 5.55 4.23 -6.45
CA PHE A 72 5.94 5.48 -7.11
C PHE A 72 6.75 6.41 -6.20
N PHE A 73 6.57 6.31 -4.88
CA PHE A 73 7.47 6.96 -3.92
C PHE A 73 8.90 6.41 -4.03
N GLN A 74 9.04 5.09 -4.18
CA GLN A 74 10.36 4.47 -4.39
C GLN A 74 10.97 4.87 -5.74
N ALA A 75 10.18 4.90 -6.81
CA ALA A 75 10.62 5.36 -8.12
C ALA A 75 11.10 6.82 -8.07
N ASN A 76 10.34 7.71 -7.43
CA ASN A 76 10.72 9.10 -7.25
C ASN A 76 12.01 9.28 -6.43
N SER A 77 12.23 8.43 -5.41
CA SER A 77 13.49 8.41 -4.65
C SER A 77 14.69 8.06 -5.53
N TRP A 78 14.56 7.04 -6.38
CA TRP A 78 15.59 6.65 -7.35
C TRP A 78 15.82 7.72 -8.42
N ASP A 79 14.76 8.30 -8.96
CA ASP A 79 14.81 9.39 -9.95
C ASP A 79 15.58 10.59 -9.36
N SER A 80 15.20 11.01 -8.16
CA SER A 80 15.86 12.10 -7.42
C SER A 80 17.34 11.82 -7.16
N GLN A 81 17.70 10.60 -6.74
CA GLN A 81 19.10 10.21 -6.53
C GLN A 81 19.89 10.23 -7.84
N CYS A 82 19.30 9.70 -8.92
CA CYS A 82 19.93 9.70 -10.23
C CYS A 82 20.25 11.13 -10.69
N TRP A 83 19.33 12.08 -10.57
CA TRP A 83 19.60 13.48 -10.89
C TRP A 83 20.67 14.11 -10.01
N GLN A 84 20.67 13.82 -8.71
CA GLN A 84 21.67 14.33 -7.77
C GLN A 84 23.10 13.88 -8.12
N HIS A 85 23.26 12.75 -8.81
CA HIS A 85 24.56 12.21 -9.23
C HIS A 85 24.89 12.50 -10.70
N GLY A 86 24.22 13.45 -11.34
CA GLY A 86 24.47 13.83 -12.73
C GLY A 86 24.03 12.75 -13.73
N GLY A 87 23.04 11.93 -13.36
CA GLY A 87 22.49 10.90 -14.19
C GLY A 87 21.73 11.45 -15.41
N PHE A 88 21.41 10.54 -16.32
CA PHE A 88 20.59 10.78 -17.50
C PHE A 88 19.39 9.83 -17.48
N ASP A 89 18.27 10.32 -18.03
CA ASP A 89 17.03 9.57 -18.23
C ASP A 89 16.52 8.89 -16.95
N CYS A 90 16.53 9.65 -15.85
CA CYS A 90 16.33 9.10 -14.51
C CYS A 90 14.89 8.62 -14.25
N GLY A 91 13.88 9.19 -14.93
CA GLY A 91 12.48 8.79 -14.80
C GLY A 91 12.21 7.36 -15.29
N PRO A 92 12.42 7.05 -16.59
CA PRO A 92 12.28 5.68 -17.09
C PRO A 92 13.17 4.68 -16.35
N ARG A 93 14.42 5.06 -16.04
CA ARG A 93 15.35 4.17 -15.33
C ARG A 93 14.93 3.89 -13.89
N SER A 94 14.29 4.83 -13.20
CA SER A 94 13.76 4.57 -11.86
C SER A 94 12.58 3.60 -11.91
N ILE A 95 11.74 3.70 -12.94
CA ILE A 95 10.66 2.74 -13.20
C ILE A 95 11.22 1.37 -13.53
N ASP A 96 12.27 1.25 -14.35
CA ASP A 96 12.93 -0.03 -14.62
C ASP A 96 13.48 -0.68 -13.35
N LYS A 97 13.97 0.13 -12.41
CA LYS A 97 14.50 -0.36 -11.12
C LYS A 97 13.41 -0.87 -10.19
N VAL A 98 12.24 -0.23 -10.17
CA VAL A 98 11.17 -0.57 -9.23
C VAL A 98 10.16 -1.55 -9.82
N CYS A 99 9.75 -1.33 -11.07
CA CYS A 99 8.70 -2.08 -11.75
C CYS A 99 9.26 -3.14 -12.71
N GLY A 100 10.57 -3.20 -12.87
CA GLY A 100 11.24 -4.09 -13.82
C GLY A 100 11.34 -3.48 -15.23
N PRO A 101 12.24 -4.01 -16.08
CA PRO A 101 12.48 -3.47 -17.40
C PRO A 101 11.26 -3.59 -18.30
N GLU A 102 11.14 -2.65 -19.24
CA GLU A 102 10.16 -2.74 -20.33
C GLU A 102 10.45 -3.98 -21.19
N LYS A 103 9.40 -4.73 -21.53
CA LYS A 103 9.51 -5.97 -22.32
C LYS A 103 9.40 -5.68 -23.81
#